data_AF-A0A1H1MUT2-F1
#
_entry.id   AF-A0A1H1MUT2-F1
#
_cell.length_a   1.000
_cell.length_b   1.000
_cell.length_c   1.000
_cell.angle_alpha   90.00
_cell.angle_beta   90.00
_cell.angle_gamma   90.00
#
_symmetry.space_group_name_H-M   'P 1'
#
loop_
_entity.id
_entity.type
_entity.pdbx_description
1 polymer ?
#
loop_
_entity_poly.entity_id
_entity_poly.type
_entity_poly.pdbx_seq_one_letter_code
_entity_poly.pdbx_strand_id
1 'polypeptide(L)' 'MKLNDEAKAVLSIAGVTQAEWARRWFGETTWRGDVCGCPDERCRGYHHDKSEPCGCVRSLAREYSNNSSETTK' A
#
# COMPACT_ATOMS: atom_id res chain seq x y z
N MET A 1 5.05 -2.80 11.86
CA MET A 1 6.03 -2.56 10.77
C MET A 1 5.89 -1.12 10.29
N LYS A 2 6.92 -0.49 9.71
CA LYS A 2 6.77 0.82 9.03
C LYS A 2 7.00 0.65 7.52
N LEU A 3 6.28 1.42 6.71
CA LEU A 3 6.50 1.48 5.27
C LEU A 3 7.88 2.08 4.97
N ASN A 4 8.48 1.65 3.85
CA ASN A 4 9.66 2.31 3.29
C ASN A 4 9.26 3.62 2.59
N ASP A 5 10.24 4.41 2.18
CA ASP A 5 9.99 5.75 1.65
C ASP A 5 9.31 5.74 0.28
N GLU A 6 9.59 4.73 -0.55
CA GLU A 6 8.88 4.57 -1.83
C GLU A 6 7.39 4.31 -1.61
N ALA A 7 7.04 3.36 -0.73
CA ALA A 7 5.65 3.04 -0.43
C ALA A 7 4.91 4.25 0.15
N LYS A 8 5.56 5.02 1.05
CA LYS A 8 5.00 6.28 1.55
C LYS A 8 4.76 7.29 0.43
N ALA A 9 5.70 7.44 -0.51
CA ALA A 9 5.55 8.36 -1.63
C ALA A 9 4.39 7.95 -2.55
N VAL A 10 4.26 6.66 -2.89
CA VAL A 10 3.16 6.13 -3.70
C VAL A 10 1.81 6.37 -3.03
N LEU A 11 1.69 6.05 -1.74
CA LEU A 11 0.45 6.28 -0.99
C LEU A 11 0.14 7.78 -0.87
N SER A 12 1.15 8.62 -0.65
CA SER A 12 0.97 10.08 -0.60
C SER A 12 0.47 10.65 -1.93
N ILE A 13 0.95 10.15 -3.07
CA ILE A 13 0.47 10.55 -4.40
C ILE A 13 -1.00 10.15 -4.58
N ALA A 14 -1.39 9.00 -4.04
CA ALA A 14 -2.79 8.55 -4.04
C ALA A 14 -3.67 9.23 -2.96
N GLY A 15 -3.10 10.15 -2.16
CA GLY A 15 -3.84 10.81 -1.08
C GLY A 15 -4.20 9.91 0.10
N VAL A 16 -3.46 8.81 0.30
CA VAL A 16 -3.73 7.80 1.33
C VAL A 16 -2.67 7.84 2.42
N THR A 17 -3.07 7.91 3.68
CA THR A 17 -2.15 7.77 4.82
C THR A 17 -1.84 6.31 5.11
N GLN A 18 -0.72 6.04 5.78
CA GLN A 18 -0.39 4.67 6.22
C GLN A 18 -1.47 4.07 7.14
N ALA A 19 -2.14 4.89 7.97
CA ALA A 19 -3.18 4.42 8.88
C ALA A 19 -4.46 4.01 8.13
N GLU A 20 -4.85 4.77 7.10
CA GLU A 20 -5.97 4.40 6.22
C GLU A 20 -5.62 3.16 5.40
N TRP A 21 -4.39 3.08 4.90
CA TRP A 21 -3.90 1.92 4.18
C TRP A 21 -3.92 0.66 5.05
N ALA A 22 -3.42 0.74 6.29
CA ALA A 22 -3.51 -0.34 7.25
C ALA A 22 -4.97 -0.74 7.55
N ARG A 23 -5.84 0.25 7.73
CA ARG A 23 -7.26 0.01 8.03
C ARG A 23 -7.95 -0.73 6.89
N ARG A 24 -7.63 -0.40 5.65
CA ARG A 24 -8.18 -1.03 4.45
C ARG A 24 -7.87 -2.53 4.34
N TRP A 25 -6.69 -2.96 4.79
CA TRP A 25 -6.22 -4.34 4.62
C TRP A 25 -6.33 -5.19 5.88
N PHE A 26 -6.19 -4.58 7.06
CA PHE A 26 -6.12 -5.29 8.34
C PHE A 26 -7.20 -4.87 9.33
N GLY A 27 -8.03 -3.88 9.02
CA GLY A 27 -9.06 -3.36 9.94
C GLY A 27 -8.51 -2.54 11.11
N GLU A 28 -7.19 -2.34 11.18
CA GLU A 28 -6.48 -1.63 12.24
C GLU A 28 -5.63 -0.49 11.67
N THR A 29 -5.20 0.46 12.50
CA THR A 29 -4.31 1.54 12.03
C THR A 29 -2.83 1.15 11.94
N THR A 30 -2.48 -0.06 12.39
CA THR A 30 -1.11 -0.54 12.41
C THR A 30 -0.81 -1.35 11.17
N TRP A 31 0.22 -0.95 10.42
CA TRP A 31 0.66 -1.69 9.23
C TRP A 31 1.35 -3.01 9.59
N ARG A 32 0.81 -4.11 9.04
CA ARG A 32 1.28 -5.49 9.25
C ARG A 32 1.80 -6.17 7.97
N GLY A 33 1.64 -5.56 6.81
CA GLY A 33 2.17 -6.09 5.54
C GLY A 33 3.67 -5.80 5.38
N ASP A 34 4.17 -6.04 4.17
CA ASP A 34 5.57 -5.79 3.81
C ASP A 34 5.86 -4.28 3.81
N VAL A 35 7.12 -3.91 4.05
CA VAL A 35 7.60 -2.52 4.02
C VAL A 35 7.43 -1.87 2.64
N CYS A 36 7.30 -2.65 1.57
CA CYS A 36 7.00 -2.14 0.22
C CYS A 36 5.54 -1.70 0.03
N GLY A 37 4.67 -1.84 1.04
CA GLY A 37 3.27 -1.40 0.99
C GLY A 37 2.28 -2.47 0.57
N CYS A 38 2.74 -3.70 0.34
CA CYS A 38 1.88 -4.84 0.03
C CYS A 38 1.29 -5.49 1.29
N PRO A 39 0.01 -5.87 1.28
CA PRO A 39 -0.60 -6.57 2.41
C PRO A 39 0.00 -7.98 2.60
N ASP A 40 0.59 -8.57 1.57
CA ASP A 40 1.40 -9.79 1.66
C ASP A 40 2.77 -9.46 2.26
N GLU A 41 3.04 -9.94 3.48
CA GLU A 41 4.30 -9.73 4.21
C GLU A 41 5.51 -10.40 3.54
N ARG A 42 5.28 -11.32 2.61
CA ARG A 42 6.32 -12.02 1.85
C ARG A 42 6.59 -11.39 0.50
N CYS A 43 6.07 -10.18 0.23
CA CYS A 43 6.14 -9.61 -1.11
C CYS A 43 7.57 -9.49 -1.66
N ARG A 44 8.50 -8.95 -0.86
CA ARG A 44 9.90 -8.78 -1.26
C ARG A 44 10.64 -10.11 -1.33
N GLY A 45 11.20 -10.41 -2.50
CA GLY A 45 11.92 -11.65 -2.79
C GLY A 45 11.04 -12.81 -3.25
N TYR A 46 9.72 -12.61 -3.33
CA TYR A 46 8.78 -13.59 -3.89
C TYR A 46 8.06 -13.06 -5.13
N HIS A 47 7.47 -11.85 -5.05
CA HIS A 47 6.76 -11.24 -6.18
C HIS A 47 7.63 -10.27 -6.97
N HIS A 48 8.57 -9.61 -6.30
CA HIS A 48 9.59 -8.78 -6.94
C HIS A 48 10.92 -8.91 -6.21
N ASP A 49 12.03 -8.59 -6.88
CA ASP A 49 13.34 -8.58 -6.24
C ASP A 49 13.41 -7.53 -5.12
N LYS A 50 14.23 -7.77 -4.10
CA LYS A 50 14.45 -6.85 -2.99
C LYS A 50 15.05 -5.51 -3.42
N SER A 51 15.73 -5.43 -4.56
CA SER A 51 16.28 -4.20 -5.14
C SER A 51 15.31 -3.46 -6.07
N GLU A 52 14.24 -4.12 -6.51
CA GLU A 52 13.31 -3.55 -7.48
C GLU A 52 12.12 -2.84 -6.81
N PRO A 53 11.63 -1.74 -7.42
CA PRO A 53 10.37 -1.10 -7.05
C PRO A 53 9.21 -2.09 -7.00
N CYS A 54 8.35 -1.96 -5.99
CA CYS A 54 7.15 -2.79 -5.91
C CYS A 54 6.07 -2.29 -6.87
N GLY A 55 5.71 -3.09 -7.87
CA GLY A 55 4.58 -2.76 -8.77
C GLY A 55 3.22 -2.88 -8.10
N CYS A 56 3.07 -3.80 -7.13
CA CYS A 56 1.79 -4.08 -6.48
C CYS A 56 1.26 -2.89 -5.69
N VAL A 57 2.10 -2.21 -4.89
CA VAL A 57 1.65 -1.03 -4.11
C VAL A 57 1.10 0.07 -5.02
N ARG A 58 1.69 0.26 -6.22
CA ARG A 58 1.22 1.24 -7.20
C ARG A 58 -0.15 0.88 -7.75
N SER A 59 -0.35 -0.38 -8.15
CA SER A 59 -1.64 -0.85 -8.64
C SER A 59 -2.72 -0.77 -7.57
N LEU A 60 -2.44 -1.26 -6.36
CA LEU A 60 -3.38 -1.27 -5.25
C LEU A 60 -3.75 0.15 -4.80
N ALA A 61 -2.79 1.07 -4.71
CA ALA A 61 -3.05 2.46 -4.34
C ALA A 61 -3.90 3.18 -5.40
N ARG A 62 -3.68 2.89 -6.69
CA ARG A 62 -4.51 3.42 -7.78
C ARG A 62 -5.94 2.91 -7.70
N GLU A 63 -6.14 1.62 -7.44
CA GLU A 63 -7.48 1.05 -7.23
C GLU A 63 -8.18 1.68 -6.03
N TYR A 64 -7.46 1.88 -4.93
CA TYR A 64 -8.01 2.54 -3.75
C TYR A 64 -8.45 3.97 -4.04
N SER A 65 -7.62 4.74 -4.75
CA SER A 65 -7.96 6.11 -5.16
C SER A 65 -9.20 6.15 -6.05
N ASN A 66 -9.31 5.22 -7.02
CA ASN A 66 -10.45 5.16 -7.94
C ASN A 66 -11.76 4.77 -7.23
N ASN A 67 -11.70 3.83 -6.29
CA ASN A 67 -12.88 3.38 -5.55
C ASN A 67 -13.34 4.42 -4.50
N SER A 68 -12.44 5.28 -4.03
CA SER A 68 -12.78 6.38 -3.11
C SER A 68 -13.62 7.47 -3.80
N SER A 69 -13.56 7.59 -5.13
CA SER A 69 -14.38 8.51 -5.93
C SER A 69 -15.80 8.00 -6.24
N GLU A 70 -16.13 6.75 -5.91
CA GLU A 70 -17.39 6.11 -6.32
C GLU A 70 -18.42 5.95 -5.17
N THR A 71 -18.17 6.55 -4.00
CA THR A 71 -19.09 6.53 -2.85
C THR A 71 -19.91 7.83 -2.73
N THR A 72 -20.42 8.33 -3.86
CA THR A 72 -21.48 9.35 -3.87
C THR A 72 -22.38 9.13 -5.09
N LYS A 73 -23.27 8.14 -5.02
CA LYS A 73 -24.52 8.08 -5.77
C LYS A 73 -25.59 7.44 -4.92
#